data_AF-A0A653D1A0-F1
#
_entry.id   AF-A0A653D1A0-F1
#
_cell.length_a   1.000
_cell.length_b   1.000
_cell.length_c   1.000
_cell.angle_alpha   90.00
_cell.angle_beta   90.00
_cell.angle_gamma   90.00
#
_symmetry.space_group_name_H-M   'P 1'
#
loop_
_entity.id
_entity.type
_entity.pdbx_description
1 polymer ?
#
loop_
_entity_poly.entity_id
_entity_poly.type
_entity_poly.pdbx_seq_one_letter_code
_entity_poly.pdbx_strand_id
1 'polypeptide(L)'
;MIACISPSSRDYMETLSTLRYANRAKNIHNKPKINEDPKDAILRQYQEEIDRLKALLQDNQTKQLPDDLKFIPCSEINQNLQSRNSELDAKRDRLLQEYQEEMKKLKNLHESEKQEKESILKQIEAIKEEYNRNIKKLNEEIEEKGRKELCSQEEILNRIEALKAAMIGGERANDKELSERRKRKKMEAEKRARELLHNQYKDISQELSLKTDALRKYRHKVKVLEKEISDIQSEFESERQDYLEAIRKQDRQVKLFTQISEKLAGNLRKEFHKGTGCMARRVPEIQTSREDIEAGKTFSNRERLIKDNRHKVNHAFSMKRNYKVLMVA
;
A
#
# COMPACT_ATOMS: atom_id res chain seq x y z
N MET A 1 12.13 -26.95 2.26
CA MET A 1 11.90 -26.61 0.84
C MET A 1 13.24 -26.67 0.12
N ILE A 2 13.29 -27.29 -1.06
CA ILE A 2 14.49 -27.30 -1.91
C ILE A 2 14.11 -26.62 -3.22
N ALA A 3 14.90 -25.62 -3.63
CA ALA A 3 14.70 -24.91 -4.88
C ALA A 3 15.67 -25.45 -5.94
N CYS A 4 15.14 -26.01 -7.02
CA CYS A 4 15.92 -26.53 -8.14
C CYS A 4 15.99 -25.46 -9.25
N ILE A 5 17.20 -25.10 -9.67
CA ILE A 5 17.44 -24.05 -10.67
C ILE A 5 18.40 -24.52 -11.76
N SER A 6 18.26 -23.93 -12.95
CA SER A 6 19.16 -24.13 -14.10
C SER A 6 20.23 -23.03 -14.12
N PRO A 7 21.51 -23.36 -14.35
CA PRO A 7 22.58 -22.37 -14.46
C PRO A 7 22.62 -21.67 -15.84
N SER A 8 21.75 -22.04 -16.78
CA SER A 8 21.71 -21.46 -18.13
C SER A 8 21.28 -19.99 -18.11
N SER A 9 21.93 -19.16 -18.93
CA SER A 9 21.58 -17.74 -19.09
C SER A 9 20.19 -17.52 -19.70
N ARG A 10 19.67 -18.50 -20.44
CA ARG A 10 18.32 -18.45 -21.04
C ARG A 10 17.22 -18.51 -19.97
N ASP A 11 17.49 -19.20 -18.86
CA ASP A 11 16.52 -19.44 -17.79
C ASP A 11 16.62 -18.40 -16.66
N TYR A 12 17.36 -17.31 -16.89
CA TYR A 12 17.65 -16.30 -15.87
C TYR A 12 16.40 -15.77 -15.18
N MET A 13 15.33 -15.50 -15.92
CA MET A 13 14.08 -14.98 -15.36
C MET A 13 13.36 -15.99 -14.45
N GLU A 14 13.35 -17.27 -14.82
CA GLU A 14 12.73 -18.35 -14.04
C GLU A 14 13.56 -18.67 -12.80
N THR A 15 14.89 -18.71 -12.95
CA THR A 15 15.84 -18.87 -11.85
C THR A 15 15.71 -17.74 -10.83
N LEU A 16 15.62 -16.48 -11.28
CA LEU A 16 15.41 -15.33 -10.41
C LEU A 16 14.09 -15.41 -9.65
N SER A 17 13.01 -15.80 -10.34
CA SER A 17 11.68 -15.95 -9.73
C SER A 17 11.66 -17.07 -8.67
N THR A 18 12.32 -18.19 -8.94
CA THR A 18 12.47 -19.33 -8.02
C THR A 18 13.28 -18.94 -6.79
N LEU A 19 14.38 -18.20 -6.96
CA LEU A 19 15.21 -17.70 -5.86
C LEU A 19 14.47 -16.69 -4.98
N ARG A 20 13.71 -15.77 -5.59
CA ARG A 20 12.85 -14.83 -4.84
C ARG A 20 11.78 -15.57 -4.03
N TYR A 21 11.18 -16.63 -4.58
CA TYR A 21 10.24 -17.46 -3.83
C TYR A 21 10.92 -18.21 -2.68
N ALA A 22 12.11 -18.78 -2.90
CA ALA A 22 12.90 -19.43 -1.86
C ALA A 22 13.27 -18.46 -0.72
N ASN A 23 13.63 -17.22 -1.05
CA ASN A 23 13.92 -16.19 -0.06
C ASN A 23 12.69 -15.86 0.81
N ARG A 24 11.51 -15.72 0.20
CA ARG A 24 10.26 -15.54 0.95
C ARG A 24 9.93 -16.75 1.83
N ALA A 25 10.10 -17.97 1.30
CA ALA A 25 9.83 -19.19 2.04
C ALA A 25 10.77 -19.38 3.24
N LYS A 26 12.02 -18.90 3.16
CA LYS A 26 12.98 -18.88 4.28
C LYS A 26 12.45 -18.07 5.47
N ASN A 27 11.65 -17.02 5.20
CA ASN A 27 11.13 -16.13 6.24
C ASN A 27 9.83 -16.65 6.89
N ILE A 28 9.33 -17.82 6.48
CA ILE A 28 8.16 -18.44 7.08
C ILE A 28 8.59 -19.17 8.36
N HIS A 29 8.11 -18.68 9.51
CA HIS A 29 8.42 -19.24 10.82
C HIS A 29 7.29 -20.17 11.27
N ASN A 30 7.55 -21.48 11.26
CA ASN A 30 6.66 -22.46 11.86
C ASN A 30 7.03 -22.67 13.34
N LYS A 31 6.02 -22.86 14.19
CA LYS A 31 6.20 -23.29 15.58
C LYS A 31 5.91 -24.79 15.67
N PRO A 32 6.91 -25.67 15.48
CA PRO A 32 6.68 -27.10 15.59
C PRO A 32 6.22 -27.43 17.01
N LYS A 33 5.10 -28.13 17.12
CA LYS A 33 4.60 -28.69 18.38
C LYS A 33 4.72 -30.20 18.28
N ILE A 34 5.11 -30.83 19.38
CA ILE A 34 5.01 -32.29 19.48
C ILE A 34 3.52 -32.61 19.42
N ASN A 35 3.14 -33.46 18.48
CA ASN A 35 1.77 -33.96 18.40
C ASN A 35 1.57 -34.92 19.57
N GLU A 36 1.20 -34.36 20.72
CA GLU A 36 0.77 -35.10 21.90
C GLU A 36 -0.74 -35.36 21.80
N ASP A 37 -1.20 -36.45 22.40
CA ASP A 37 -2.63 -36.71 22.48
C ASP A 37 -3.32 -35.60 23.30
N PRO A 38 -4.53 -35.16 22.88
CA PRO A 38 -5.21 -34.03 23.53
C PRO A 38 -5.48 -34.30 25.02
N LYS A 39 -5.58 -35.58 25.41
CA LYS A 39 -5.74 -35.98 26.81
C LYS A 39 -4.47 -35.72 27.63
N ASP A 40 -3.31 -36.08 27.09
CA ASP A 40 -2.03 -35.93 27.78
C ASP A 40 -1.60 -34.46 27.87
N ALA A 41 -1.92 -33.66 26.84
CA ALA A 41 -1.70 -32.21 26.85
C ALA A 41 -2.50 -31.52 27.96
N ILE A 42 -3.76 -31.93 28.19
CA ILE A 42 -4.62 -31.40 29.25
C ILE A 42 -4.11 -31.83 30.63
N LEU A 43 -3.73 -33.09 30.79
CA LEU A 43 -3.18 -33.60 32.05
C LEU A 43 -1.90 -32.85 32.45
N ARG A 44 -1.02 -32.54 31.49
CA ARG A 44 0.19 -31.75 31.75
C ARG A 44 -0.13 -30.32 32.16
N GLN A 45 -1.07 -29.66 31.48
CA GLN A 45 -1.51 -28.30 31.84
C GLN A 45 -2.12 -28.26 33.25
N TYR A 46 -2.92 -29.27 33.61
CA TYR A 46 -3.46 -29.37 34.97
C TYR A 46 -2.36 -29.60 36.00
N GLN A 47 -1.37 -30.43 35.70
CA GLN A 47 -0.26 -30.66 36.61
C GLN A 47 0.57 -29.40 36.82
N GLU A 48 0.92 -28.68 35.73
CA GLU A 48 1.65 -27.41 35.80
C GLU A 48 0.88 -26.34 36.59
N GLU A 49 -0.43 -26.22 36.40
CA GLU A 49 -1.24 -25.25 37.13
C GLU A 49 -1.41 -25.64 38.61
N ILE A 50 -1.54 -26.93 38.92
CA ILE A 50 -1.53 -27.43 40.31
C ILE A 50 -0.21 -27.06 40.99
N ASP A 51 0.93 -27.26 40.33
CA ASP A 51 2.24 -26.98 40.89
C ASP A 51 2.49 -25.47 41.04
N ARG A 52 2.03 -24.65 40.08
CA ARG A 52 2.04 -23.19 40.18
C ARG A 52 1.19 -22.68 41.35
N LEU A 53 -0.01 -23.21 41.53
CA LEU A 53 -0.91 -22.84 42.64
C LEU A 53 -0.33 -23.26 43.99
N LYS A 54 0.31 -24.42 44.07
CA LYS A 54 1.04 -24.86 45.28
C LYS A 54 2.20 -23.92 45.60
N ALA A 55 2.97 -23.48 44.60
CA ALA A 55 4.05 -22.51 44.80
C ALA A 55 3.51 -21.15 45.30
N LEU A 56 2.42 -20.65 44.72
CA LEU A 56 1.76 -19.42 45.18
C LEU A 56 1.23 -19.53 46.61
N LEU A 57 0.71 -20.70 47.01
CA LEU A 57 0.27 -20.93 48.39
C LEU A 57 1.44 -21.04 49.36
N GLN A 58 2.56 -21.67 48.97
CA GLN A 58 3.78 -21.69 49.77
C GLN A 58 4.38 -20.29 49.96
N ASP A 59 4.41 -19.47 48.91
CA ASP A 59 4.86 -18.07 48.96
C ASP A 59 3.96 -17.19 49.85
N ASN A 60 2.66 -17.50 49.92
CA ASN A 60 1.73 -16.80 50.81
C ASN A 60 1.79 -17.33 52.25
N GLN A 61 2.07 -18.62 52.46
CA GLN A 61 2.28 -19.18 53.80
C GLN A 61 3.59 -18.71 54.42
N THR A 62 4.65 -18.50 53.63
CA THR A 62 5.91 -17.89 54.10
C THR A 62 5.79 -16.38 54.35
N LYS A 63 4.69 -15.74 53.94
CA LYS A 63 4.32 -14.36 54.31
C LYS A 63 3.40 -14.29 55.53
N GLN A 64 3.40 -15.32 56.40
CA GLN A 64 2.98 -15.07 57.78
C GLN A 64 4.02 -14.14 58.43
N LEU A 65 3.50 -13.03 58.95
CA LEU A 65 4.24 -11.90 59.47
C LEU A 65 5.22 -12.32 60.58
N PRO A 66 6.44 -11.76 60.63
CA PRO A 66 7.20 -11.73 61.87
C PRO A 66 6.40 -10.97 62.93
N ASP A 67 6.22 -11.55 64.10
CA ASP A 67 5.49 -10.98 65.25
C ASP A 67 6.13 -9.70 65.85
N ASP A 68 7.26 -9.26 65.31
CA ASP A 68 7.96 -8.05 65.72
C ASP A 68 7.93 -7.01 64.60
N LEU A 69 7.00 -6.05 64.70
CA LEU A 69 7.15 -4.63 64.28
C LEU A 69 5.80 -3.91 64.43
N LYS A 70 5.45 -3.58 65.68
CA LYS A 70 4.55 -2.45 65.96
C LYS A 70 5.37 -1.15 65.83
N PHE A 71 4.72 -0.14 65.23
CA PHE A 71 5.05 1.29 65.24
C PHE A 71 5.86 1.84 64.04
N ILE A 72 5.15 2.19 62.97
CA ILE A 72 5.53 3.28 62.05
C ILE A 72 4.32 4.24 61.99
N PRO A 73 4.47 5.56 62.25
CA PRO A 73 3.35 6.50 62.24
C PRO A 73 2.68 6.63 60.86
N CYS A 74 1.37 6.36 60.81
CA CYS A 74 0.53 6.33 59.60
C CYS A 74 0.23 7.70 58.94
N SER A 75 0.86 8.81 59.34
CA SER A 75 0.52 10.14 58.80
C SER A 75 1.22 10.47 57.49
N GLU A 76 2.52 10.17 57.35
CA GLU A 76 3.32 10.54 56.17
C GLU A 76 3.09 9.62 54.98
N ILE A 77 2.81 8.33 55.22
CA ILE A 77 2.49 7.35 54.16
C ILE A 77 1.15 7.69 53.51
N ASN A 78 0.15 8.10 54.31
CA ASN A 78 -1.18 8.48 53.81
C ASN A 78 -1.17 9.77 52.98
N GLN A 79 -0.40 10.79 53.38
CA GLN A 79 -0.24 12.01 52.57
C GLN A 79 0.44 11.74 51.23
N ASN A 80 1.50 10.94 51.21
CA ASN A 80 2.23 10.60 49.98
C ASN A 80 1.36 9.76 49.02
N LEU A 81 0.54 8.85 49.56
CA LEU A 81 -0.45 8.10 48.78
C LEU A 81 -1.58 8.99 48.24
N GLN A 82 -2.06 9.97 49.01
CA GLN A 82 -3.06 10.94 48.55
C GLN A 82 -2.53 11.82 47.41
N SER A 83 -1.31 12.37 47.55
CA SER A 83 -0.67 13.15 46.49
C SER A 83 -0.45 12.32 45.22
N ARG A 84 0.00 11.06 45.36
CA ARG A 84 0.19 10.12 44.26
C ARG A 84 -1.13 9.80 43.54
N ASN A 85 -2.21 9.62 44.30
CA ASN A 85 -3.53 9.33 43.73
C ASN A 85 -4.09 10.56 42.99
N SER A 86 -3.96 11.77 43.54
CA SER A 86 -4.35 13.00 42.83
C SER A 86 -3.55 13.23 41.55
N GLU A 87 -2.27 12.88 41.50
CA GLU A 87 -1.47 12.91 40.27
C GLU A 87 -1.92 11.87 39.23
N LEU A 88 -2.36 10.69 39.66
CA LEU A 88 -2.89 9.64 38.78
C LEU A 88 -4.26 10.03 38.21
N ASP A 89 -5.12 10.64 39.03
CA ASP A 89 -6.42 11.15 38.59
C ASP A 89 -6.26 12.29 37.57
N ALA A 90 -5.34 13.22 37.81
CA ALA A 90 -5.02 14.29 36.85
C ALA A 90 -4.46 13.73 35.52
N LYS A 91 -3.70 12.63 35.55
CA LYS A 91 -3.24 11.95 34.32
C LYS A 91 -4.38 11.26 33.59
N ARG A 92 -5.30 10.62 34.33
CA ARG A 92 -6.49 9.97 33.77
C ARG A 92 -7.37 10.98 33.03
N ASP A 93 -7.60 12.15 33.63
CA ASP A 93 -8.43 13.20 33.03
C ASP A 93 -7.79 13.79 31.76
N ARG A 94 -6.46 14.00 31.77
CA ARG A 94 -5.72 14.41 30.57
C ARG A 94 -5.85 13.37 29.44
N LEU A 95 -5.70 12.09 29.76
CA LEU A 95 -5.84 11.01 28.78
C LEU A 95 -7.26 10.96 28.19
N LEU A 96 -8.28 11.19 29.04
CA LEU A 96 -9.67 11.23 28.61
C LEU A 96 -9.93 12.42 27.67
N GLN A 97 -9.33 13.56 27.96
CA GLN A 97 -9.44 14.76 27.13
C GLN A 97 -8.76 14.57 25.77
N GLU A 98 -7.54 14.01 25.75
CA GLU A 98 -6.84 13.64 24.51
C GLU A 98 -7.69 12.67 23.66
N TYR A 99 -8.26 11.64 24.28
CA TYR A 99 -9.15 10.68 23.61
C TYR A 99 -10.40 11.36 23.03
N GLN A 100 -11.03 12.27 23.79
CA GLN A 100 -12.19 13.03 23.31
C GLN A 100 -11.84 13.95 22.13
N GLU A 101 -10.66 14.57 22.15
CA GLU A 101 -10.17 15.41 21.06
C GLU A 101 -9.86 14.58 19.80
N GLU A 102 -9.21 13.43 19.95
CA GLU A 102 -8.99 12.49 18.84
C GLU A 102 -10.31 12.01 18.23
N MET A 103 -11.30 11.67 19.08
CA MET A 103 -12.62 11.26 18.62
C MET A 103 -13.35 12.38 17.85
N LYS A 104 -13.22 13.63 18.28
CA LYS A 104 -13.76 14.79 17.55
C LYS A 104 -13.06 14.99 16.21
N LYS A 105 -11.73 14.91 16.17
CA LYS A 105 -10.95 15.02 14.92
C LYS A 105 -11.36 13.93 13.93
N LEU A 106 -11.52 12.70 14.40
CA LEU A 106 -11.91 11.57 13.56
C LEU A 106 -13.32 11.73 12.99
N LYS A 107 -14.28 12.21 13.80
CA LYS A 107 -15.64 12.53 13.34
C LYS A 107 -15.65 13.62 12.27
N ASN A 108 -14.93 14.72 12.50
CA ASN A 108 -14.86 15.82 11.53
C ASN A 108 -14.24 15.36 10.21
N LEU A 109 -13.18 14.55 10.26
CA LEU A 109 -12.56 13.99 9.06
C LEU A 109 -13.55 13.11 8.29
N HIS A 110 -14.27 12.23 9.00
CA HIS A 110 -15.28 11.36 8.40
C HIS A 110 -16.42 12.15 7.74
N GLU A 111 -16.88 13.24 8.37
CA GLU A 111 -17.89 14.13 7.81
C GLU A 111 -17.39 14.85 6.56
N SER A 112 -16.15 15.37 6.56
CA SER A 112 -15.56 15.99 5.37
C SER A 112 -15.38 15.00 4.21
N GLU A 113 -14.91 13.78 4.47
CA GLU A 113 -14.75 12.74 3.45
C GLU A 113 -16.11 12.32 2.87
N LYS A 114 -17.16 12.30 3.71
CA LYS A 114 -18.52 11.99 3.27
C LYS A 114 -19.04 13.08 2.33
N GLN A 115 -18.84 14.35 2.67
CA GLN A 115 -19.24 15.48 1.82
C GLN A 115 -18.48 15.50 0.48
N GLU A 116 -17.18 15.24 0.50
CA GLU A 116 -16.35 15.17 -0.71
C GLU A 116 -16.81 14.02 -1.63
N LYS A 117 -17.07 12.83 -1.07
CA LYS A 117 -17.64 11.70 -1.82
C LYS A 117 -18.99 12.05 -2.45
N GLU A 118 -19.87 12.73 -1.71
CA GLU A 118 -21.17 13.15 -2.24
C GLU A 118 -21.02 14.16 -3.38
N SER A 119 -20.07 15.11 -3.26
CA SER A 119 -19.75 16.06 -4.34
C SER A 119 -19.26 15.35 -5.60
N ILE A 120 -18.33 14.40 -5.45
CA ILE A 120 -17.80 13.61 -6.57
C ILE A 120 -18.90 12.78 -7.23
N LEU A 121 -19.81 12.18 -6.45
CA LEU A 121 -20.93 11.42 -7.00
C LEU A 121 -21.85 12.31 -7.84
N LYS A 122 -22.16 13.52 -7.38
CA LYS A 122 -22.95 14.50 -8.15
C LYS A 122 -22.25 14.90 -9.45
N GLN A 123 -20.93 15.10 -9.42
CA GLN A 123 -20.16 15.38 -10.64
C GLN A 123 -20.19 14.21 -11.63
N ILE A 124 -20.03 12.97 -11.15
CA ILE A 124 -20.13 11.77 -11.99
C ILE A 124 -21.52 11.66 -12.63
N GLU A 125 -22.57 11.95 -11.87
CA GLU A 125 -23.95 11.91 -12.36
C GLU A 125 -24.21 12.98 -13.42
N ALA A 126 -23.76 14.22 -13.20
CA ALA A 126 -23.85 15.28 -14.20
C ALA A 126 -23.12 14.93 -15.51
N ILE A 127 -21.91 14.38 -15.40
CA ILE A 127 -21.13 13.92 -16.56
C ILE A 127 -21.89 12.80 -17.30
N LYS A 128 -22.45 11.81 -16.59
CA LYS A 128 -23.26 10.75 -17.21
C LYS A 128 -24.47 11.29 -17.95
N GLU A 129 -25.17 12.27 -17.38
CA GLU A 129 -26.31 12.92 -18.04
C GLU A 129 -25.91 13.68 -19.30
N GLU A 130 -24.77 14.37 -19.30
CA GLU A 130 -24.23 15.04 -20.49
C GLU A 130 -23.86 14.04 -21.59
N TYR A 131 -23.17 12.95 -21.23
CA TYR A 131 -22.88 11.88 -22.18
C TYR A 131 -24.15 11.26 -22.78
N ASN A 132 -25.16 10.99 -21.94
CA ASN A 132 -26.44 10.45 -22.41
C ASN A 132 -27.18 11.43 -23.33
N ARG A 133 -27.15 12.74 -23.02
CA ARG A 133 -27.70 13.79 -23.89
C ARG A 133 -26.98 13.84 -25.24
N ASN A 134 -25.65 13.74 -25.24
CA ASN A 134 -24.86 13.74 -26.47
C ASN A 134 -25.13 12.50 -27.33
N ILE A 135 -25.27 11.33 -26.72
CA ILE A 135 -25.65 10.09 -27.45
C ILE A 135 -27.03 10.24 -28.09
N LYS A 136 -28.02 10.79 -27.37
CA LYS A 136 -29.36 11.02 -27.93
C LYS A 136 -29.32 11.95 -29.14
N LYS A 137 -28.62 13.09 -29.03
CA LYS A 137 -28.43 14.03 -30.15
C LYS A 137 -27.76 13.35 -31.35
N LEU A 138 -26.71 12.56 -31.11
CA LEU A 138 -26.02 11.85 -32.18
C LEU A 138 -26.94 10.85 -32.90
N ASN A 139 -27.77 10.14 -32.14
CA ASN A 139 -28.75 9.21 -32.70
C ASN A 139 -29.85 9.93 -33.49
N GLU A 140 -30.35 11.07 -33.00
CA GLU A 140 -31.31 11.91 -33.72
C GLU A 140 -30.71 12.46 -35.01
N GLU A 141 -29.44 12.90 -35.01
CA GLU A 141 -28.73 13.32 -36.22
C GLU A 141 -28.54 12.18 -37.22
N ILE A 142 -28.25 10.96 -36.75
CA ILE A 142 -28.16 9.76 -37.60
C ILE A 142 -29.53 9.44 -38.20
N GLU A 143 -30.60 9.50 -37.41
CA GLU A 143 -31.95 9.27 -37.94
C GLU A 143 -32.40 10.36 -38.91
N GLU A 144 -32.08 11.63 -38.67
CA GLU A 144 -32.38 12.71 -39.61
C GLU A 144 -31.60 12.55 -40.91
N LYS A 145 -30.31 12.19 -40.84
CA LYS A 145 -29.50 11.92 -42.04
C LYS A 145 -30.05 10.71 -42.78
N GLY A 146 -30.41 9.64 -42.07
CA GLY A 146 -31.06 8.46 -42.66
C GLY A 146 -32.40 8.81 -43.33
N ARG A 147 -33.25 9.64 -42.72
CA ARG A 147 -34.51 10.11 -43.31
C ARG A 147 -34.30 11.01 -44.53
N LYS A 148 -33.32 11.91 -44.50
CA LYS A 148 -32.96 12.78 -45.64
C LYS A 148 -32.39 11.94 -46.80
N GLU A 149 -31.58 10.93 -46.51
CA GLU A 149 -31.12 9.96 -47.50
C GLU A 149 -32.27 9.13 -48.07
N LEU A 150 -33.22 8.66 -47.25
CA LEU A 150 -34.43 7.94 -47.69
C LEU A 150 -35.33 8.81 -48.58
N CYS A 151 -35.59 10.06 -48.19
CA CYS A 151 -36.40 10.99 -48.98
C CYS A 151 -35.73 11.35 -50.31
N SER A 152 -34.40 11.60 -50.29
CA SER A 152 -33.62 11.81 -51.51
C SER A 152 -33.60 10.56 -52.39
N GLN A 153 -33.53 9.37 -51.80
CA GLN A 153 -33.55 8.09 -52.52
C GLN A 153 -34.90 7.82 -53.18
N GLU A 154 -36.03 8.15 -52.55
CA GLU A 154 -37.37 8.07 -53.13
C GLU A 154 -37.57 9.06 -54.29
N GLU A 155 -37.10 10.31 -54.14
CA GLU A 155 -37.12 11.30 -55.22
C GLU A 155 -36.25 10.89 -56.42
N ILE A 156 -35.07 10.32 -56.15
CA ILE A 156 -34.18 9.77 -57.17
C ILE A 156 -34.83 8.56 -57.85
N LEU A 157 -35.52 7.68 -57.12
CA LEU A 157 -36.23 6.54 -57.68
C LEU A 157 -37.39 6.99 -58.58
N ASN A 158 -38.21 7.94 -58.15
CA ASN A 158 -39.29 8.51 -58.95
C ASN A 158 -38.76 9.22 -60.20
N ARG A 159 -37.63 9.94 -60.10
CA ARG A 159 -36.95 10.56 -61.24
C ARG A 159 -36.37 9.51 -62.20
N ILE A 160 -35.80 8.43 -61.69
CA ILE A 160 -35.30 7.29 -62.48
C ILE A 160 -36.46 6.55 -63.15
N GLU A 161 -37.62 6.40 -62.51
CA GLU A 161 -38.81 5.79 -63.10
C GLU A 161 -39.40 6.66 -64.21
N ALA A 162 -39.50 7.97 -63.99
CA ALA A 162 -39.90 8.91 -65.03
C ALA A 162 -38.91 8.92 -66.22
N LEU A 163 -37.60 8.88 -65.95
CA LEU A 163 -36.56 8.77 -66.97
C LEU A 163 -36.58 7.40 -67.69
N LYS A 164 -36.87 6.31 -66.97
CA LYS A 164 -37.06 4.97 -67.57
C LYS A 164 -38.30 4.95 -68.46
N ALA A 165 -39.42 5.52 -68.02
CA ALA A 165 -40.63 5.63 -68.83
C ALA A 165 -40.37 6.44 -70.11
N ALA A 166 -39.60 7.53 -70.01
CA ALA A 166 -39.19 8.33 -71.15
C ALA A 166 -38.16 7.63 -72.07
N MET A 167 -37.24 6.83 -71.51
CA MET A 167 -36.21 6.11 -72.28
C MET A 167 -36.67 4.77 -72.87
N ILE A 168 -37.73 4.14 -72.33
CA ILE A 168 -38.27 2.86 -72.82
C ILE A 168 -39.21 3.06 -74.03
N GLY A 169 -39.47 4.32 -74.43
CA GLY A 169 -40.25 4.70 -75.62
C GLY A 169 -39.48 4.77 -76.93
N GLY A 170 -38.51 3.88 -77.18
CA GLY A 170 -37.78 3.79 -78.45
C GLY A 170 -37.68 2.35 -78.96
N GLU A 171 -37.71 2.17 -80.28
CA GLU A 171 -37.84 0.94 -81.10
C GLU A 171 -36.89 -0.26 -80.82
N ARG A 172 -36.25 -0.35 -79.64
CA ARG A 172 -35.35 -1.46 -79.24
C ARG A 172 -35.70 -2.08 -77.87
N ALA A 173 -36.99 -2.10 -77.50
CA ALA A 173 -37.45 -2.62 -76.21
C ALA A 173 -37.31 -4.16 -76.03
N ASN A 174 -37.15 -4.93 -77.11
CA ASN A 174 -37.21 -6.40 -77.09
C ASN A 174 -35.86 -7.15 -77.13
N ASP A 175 -34.72 -6.46 -77.07
CA ASP A 175 -33.41 -7.12 -77.04
C ASP A 175 -33.08 -7.70 -75.66
N LYS A 176 -33.50 -8.96 -75.44
CA LYS A 176 -33.24 -9.72 -74.20
C LYS A 176 -31.75 -9.82 -73.86
N GLU A 177 -30.86 -9.90 -74.85
CA GLU A 177 -29.41 -9.98 -74.65
C GLU A 177 -28.81 -8.72 -74.00
N LEU A 178 -29.27 -7.52 -74.39
CA LEU A 178 -28.75 -6.27 -73.83
C LEU A 178 -29.17 -6.12 -72.35
N SER A 179 -30.38 -6.57 -72.02
CA SER A 179 -30.91 -6.61 -70.65
C SER A 179 -30.15 -7.61 -69.77
N GLU A 180 -29.91 -8.82 -70.27
CA GLU A 180 -29.12 -9.84 -69.56
C GLU A 180 -27.68 -9.41 -69.34
N ARG A 181 -27.03 -8.80 -70.35
CA ARG A 181 -25.65 -8.29 -70.24
C ARG A 181 -25.54 -7.17 -69.19
N ARG A 182 -26.56 -6.30 -69.07
CA ARG A 182 -26.64 -5.27 -68.02
C ARG A 182 -26.85 -5.87 -66.63
N LYS A 183 -27.73 -6.87 -66.50
CA LYS A 183 -27.94 -7.59 -65.23
C LYS A 183 -26.67 -8.31 -64.77
N ARG A 184 -25.94 -8.98 -65.68
CA ARG A 184 -24.66 -9.64 -65.37
C ARG A 184 -23.61 -8.63 -64.88
N LYS A 185 -23.43 -7.52 -65.58
CA LYS A 185 -22.50 -6.45 -65.16
C LYS A 185 -22.88 -5.84 -63.80
N LYS A 186 -24.17 -5.67 -63.52
CA LYS A 186 -24.66 -5.17 -62.22
C LYS A 186 -24.35 -6.15 -61.09
N MET A 187 -24.63 -7.45 -61.30
CA MET A 187 -24.33 -8.50 -60.32
C MET A 187 -22.84 -8.66 -60.06
N GLU A 188 -21.99 -8.54 -61.08
CA GLU A 188 -20.53 -8.55 -60.91
C GLU A 188 -20.01 -7.33 -60.14
N ALA A 189 -20.53 -6.14 -60.43
CA ALA A 189 -20.19 -4.93 -59.70
C ALA A 189 -20.62 -5.01 -58.22
N GLU A 190 -21.80 -5.54 -57.95
CA GLU A 190 -22.32 -5.73 -56.58
C GLU A 190 -21.51 -6.78 -55.81
N LYS A 191 -21.13 -7.89 -56.44
CA LYS A 191 -20.23 -8.88 -55.85
C LYS A 191 -18.87 -8.27 -55.51
N ARG A 192 -18.27 -7.50 -56.42
CA ARG A 192 -17.00 -6.80 -56.18
C ARG A 192 -17.10 -5.79 -55.03
N ALA A 193 -18.20 -5.04 -54.95
CA ALA A 193 -18.45 -4.11 -53.84
C ALA A 193 -18.57 -4.83 -52.49
N ARG A 194 -19.27 -5.97 -52.44
CA ARG A 194 -19.36 -6.81 -51.23
C ARG A 194 -18.01 -7.40 -50.84
N GLU A 195 -17.23 -7.86 -51.80
CA GLU A 195 -15.87 -8.39 -51.55
C GLU A 195 -14.94 -7.33 -50.98
N LEU A 196 -14.98 -6.10 -51.52
CA LEU A 196 -14.20 -4.97 -50.99
C LEU A 196 -14.58 -4.64 -49.55
N LEU A 197 -15.88 -4.56 -49.24
CA LEU A 197 -16.37 -4.34 -47.87
C LEU A 197 -15.93 -5.47 -46.93
N HIS A 198 -16.06 -6.72 -47.35
CA HIS A 198 -15.65 -7.87 -46.54
C HIS A 198 -14.14 -7.88 -46.25
N ASN A 199 -13.33 -7.47 -47.22
CA ASN A 199 -11.89 -7.34 -47.03
C ASN A 199 -11.56 -6.20 -46.06
N GLN A 200 -12.22 -5.04 -46.18
CA GLN A 200 -12.06 -3.94 -45.22
C GLN A 200 -12.46 -4.36 -43.79
N TYR A 201 -13.57 -5.10 -43.63
CA TYR A 201 -13.97 -5.63 -42.32
C TYR A 201 -12.97 -6.62 -41.75
N LYS A 202 -12.40 -7.50 -42.59
CA LYS A 202 -11.34 -8.43 -42.19
C LYS A 202 -10.10 -7.69 -41.72
N ASP A 203 -9.63 -6.70 -42.49
CA ASP A 203 -8.44 -5.91 -42.16
C ASP A 203 -8.61 -5.18 -40.83
N ILE A 204 -9.77 -4.53 -40.62
CA ILE A 204 -10.09 -3.84 -39.37
C ILE A 204 -10.17 -4.84 -38.21
N SER A 205 -10.82 -5.98 -38.39
CA SER A 205 -10.95 -6.99 -37.33
C SER A 205 -9.58 -7.56 -36.90
N GLN A 206 -8.68 -7.74 -37.87
CA GLN A 206 -7.34 -8.24 -37.63
C GLN A 206 -6.49 -7.20 -36.90
N GLU A 207 -6.56 -5.93 -37.29
CA GLU A 207 -5.87 -4.86 -36.58
C GLU A 207 -6.38 -4.74 -35.13
N LEU A 208 -7.70 -4.80 -34.94
CA LEU A 208 -8.33 -4.74 -33.62
C LEU A 208 -7.89 -5.92 -32.74
N SER A 209 -7.78 -7.13 -33.30
CA SER A 209 -7.23 -8.30 -32.60
C SER A 209 -5.77 -8.07 -32.17
N LEU A 210 -4.92 -7.59 -33.07
CA LEU A 210 -3.50 -7.34 -32.77
C LEU A 210 -3.33 -6.27 -31.68
N LYS A 211 -4.10 -5.17 -31.75
CA LYS A 211 -4.10 -4.12 -30.73
C LYS A 211 -4.63 -4.64 -29.39
N THR A 212 -5.66 -5.48 -29.41
CA THR A 212 -6.22 -6.09 -28.19
C THR A 212 -5.21 -7.02 -27.51
N ASP A 213 -4.48 -7.82 -28.28
CA ASP A 213 -3.43 -8.70 -27.74
C ASP A 213 -2.24 -7.91 -27.20
N ALA A 214 -1.83 -6.83 -27.89
CA ALA A 214 -0.80 -5.93 -27.39
C ALA A 214 -1.23 -5.29 -26.05
N LEU A 215 -2.46 -4.78 -25.96
CA LEU A 215 -3.01 -4.24 -24.72
C LEU A 215 -3.04 -5.27 -23.59
N ARG A 216 -3.42 -6.52 -23.89
CA ARG A 216 -3.39 -7.61 -22.91
C ARG A 216 -1.96 -7.86 -22.39
N LYS A 217 -0.95 -7.87 -23.26
CA LYS A 217 0.47 -8.01 -22.86
C LYS A 217 0.92 -6.85 -21.97
N TYR A 218 0.62 -5.61 -22.34
CA TYR A 218 0.97 -4.44 -21.53
C TYR A 218 0.26 -4.44 -20.18
N ARG A 219 -1.03 -4.78 -20.12
CA ARG A 219 -1.77 -4.94 -18.86
C ARG A 219 -1.15 -5.99 -17.96
N HIS A 220 -0.74 -7.13 -18.52
CA HIS A 220 -0.05 -8.15 -17.75
C HIS A 220 1.29 -7.64 -17.20
N LYS A 221 2.08 -6.96 -18.03
CA LYS A 221 3.36 -6.36 -17.62
C LYS A 221 3.20 -5.33 -16.50
N VAL A 222 2.19 -4.45 -16.59
CA VAL A 222 1.85 -3.50 -15.53
C VAL A 222 1.53 -4.24 -14.24
N LYS A 223 0.66 -5.26 -14.30
CA LYS A 223 0.28 -6.05 -13.11
C LYS A 223 1.47 -6.76 -12.46
N VAL A 224 2.45 -7.22 -13.25
CA VAL A 224 3.69 -7.83 -12.73
C VAL A 224 4.54 -6.77 -12.03
N LEU A 225 4.77 -5.61 -12.67
CA LEU A 225 5.54 -4.52 -12.08
C LEU A 225 4.91 -3.96 -10.81
N GLU A 226 3.58 -3.85 -10.76
CA GLU A 226 2.85 -3.44 -9.55
C GLU A 226 3.06 -4.42 -8.39
N LYS A 227 3.07 -5.73 -8.66
CA LYS A 227 3.40 -6.75 -7.66
C LYS A 227 4.86 -6.63 -7.20
N GLU A 228 5.81 -6.43 -8.12
CA GLU A 228 7.21 -6.25 -7.74
C GLU A 228 7.41 -5.01 -6.85
N ILE A 229 6.71 -3.91 -7.15
CA ILE A 229 6.74 -2.71 -6.31
C ILE A 229 6.18 -3.01 -4.92
N SER A 230 5.05 -3.73 -4.83
CA SER A 230 4.45 -4.11 -3.56
C SER A 230 5.37 -5.03 -2.74
N ASP A 231 6.03 -6.00 -3.39
CA ASP A 231 6.96 -6.92 -2.75
C ASP A 231 8.17 -6.15 -2.19
N ILE A 232 8.78 -5.26 -2.99
CA ILE A 232 9.91 -4.41 -2.56
C ILE A 232 9.50 -3.49 -1.39
N GLN A 233 8.29 -2.92 -1.43
CA GLN A 233 7.79 -2.09 -0.32
C GLN A 233 7.66 -2.89 0.97
N SER A 234 7.14 -4.11 0.90
CA SER A 234 7.02 -4.99 2.07
C SER A 234 8.39 -5.39 2.62
N GLU A 235 9.36 -5.69 1.76
CA GLU A 235 10.74 -5.97 2.16
C GLU A 235 11.36 -4.75 2.88
N PHE A 236 11.19 -3.55 2.31
CA PHE A 236 11.69 -2.32 2.90
C PHE A 236 11.04 -2.01 4.27
N GLU A 237 9.75 -2.29 4.44
CA GLU A 237 9.06 -2.14 5.72
C GLU A 237 9.59 -3.11 6.78
N SER A 238 9.86 -4.36 6.40
CA SER A 238 10.48 -5.36 7.28
C SER A 238 11.87 -4.91 7.71
N GLU A 239 12.73 -4.53 6.77
CA GLU A 239 14.08 -4.04 7.07
C GLU A 239 14.04 -2.81 7.98
N ARG A 240 13.14 -1.86 7.70
CA ARG A 240 12.94 -0.69 8.54
C ARG A 240 12.57 -1.08 9.97
N GLN A 241 11.72 -2.10 10.14
CA GLN A 241 11.32 -2.58 11.45
C GLN A 241 12.49 -3.23 12.20
N ASP A 242 13.30 -4.02 11.52
CA ASP A 242 14.51 -4.64 12.08
C ASP A 242 15.52 -3.58 12.51
N TYR A 243 15.75 -2.54 11.70
CA TYR A 243 16.61 -1.41 12.07
C TYR A 243 16.11 -0.68 13.31
N LEU A 244 14.79 -0.43 13.41
CA LEU A 244 14.20 0.20 14.59
C LEU A 244 14.34 -0.67 15.84
N GLU A 245 14.22 -1.99 15.71
CA GLU A 245 14.43 -2.91 16.82
C GLU A 245 15.90 -2.96 17.27
N ALA A 246 16.84 -2.92 16.33
CA ALA A 246 18.27 -2.81 16.62
C ALA A 246 18.58 -1.52 17.39
N ILE A 247 18.06 -0.37 16.95
CA ILE A 247 18.22 0.91 17.65
C ILE A 247 17.64 0.83 19.07
N ARG A 248 16.42 0.29 19.24
CA ARG A 248 15.82 0.10 20.58
C ARG A 248 16.65 -0.80 21.48
N LYS A 249 17.29 -1.84 20.93
CA LYS A 249 18.18 -2.73 21.67
C LYS A 249 19.46 -2.00 22.09
N GLN A 250 20.06 -1.23 21.19
CA GLN A 250 21.23 -0.41 21.47
C GLN A 250 20.94 0.65 22.52
N ASP A 251 19.80 1.36 22.44
CA ASP A 251 19.38 2.34 23.44
C ASP A 251 19.25 1.72 24.84
N ARG A 252 18.73 0.48 24.93
CA ARG A 252 18.66 -0.25 26.21
C ARG A 252 20.05 -0.57 26.76
N GLN A 253 20.98 -1.00 25.90
CA GLN A 253 22.37 -1.25 26.31
C GLN A 253 23.07 0.02 26.77
N VAL A 254 22.91 1.12 26.04
CA VAL A 254 23.45 2.43 26.43
C VAL A 254 22.91 2.84 27.80
N LYS A 255 21.59 2.77 28.02
CA LYS A 255 20.99 3.07 29.34
C LYS A 255 21.57 2.21 30.46
N LEU A 256 21.76 0.91 30.21
CA LEU A 256 22.37 0.01 31.19
C LEU A 256 23.82 0.40 31.49
N PHE A 257 24.63 0.66 30.46
CA PHE A 257 26.02 1.09 30.65
C PHE A 257 26.12 2.44 31.36
N THR A 258 25.21 3.38 31.08
CA THR A 258 25.12 4.65 31.80
C THR A 258 24.83 4.42 33.28
N GLN A 259 23.84 3.58 33.62
CA GLN A 259 23.52 3.25 35.01
C GLN A 259 24.68 2.57 35.75
N ILE A 260 25.36 1.63 35.10
CA ILE A 260 26.55 0.96 35.67
C ILE A 260 27.65 2.00 35.91
N SER A 261 27.90 2.88 34.94
CA SER A 261 28.91 3.93 35.04
C SER A 261 28.60 4.91 36.18
N GLU A 262 27.34 5.30 36.35
CA GLU A 262 26.90 6.16 37.46
C GLU A 262 27.10 5.47 38.83
N LYS A 263 26.79 4.17 38.93
CA LYS A 263 26.99 3.39 40.16
C LYS A 263 28.47 3.21 40.49
N LEU A 264 29.30 2.89 39.49
CA LEU A 264 30.76 2.79 39.65
C LEU A 264 31.37 4.14 40.03
N ALA A 265 30.99 5.23 39.36
CA ALA A 265 31.43 6.57 39.70
C ALA A 265 31.01 6.97 41.13
N GLY A 266 29.78 6.62 41.53
CA GLY A 266 29.31 6.85 42.90
C GLY A 266 30.08 6.06 43.96
N ASN A 267 30.40 4.79 43.67
CA ASN A 267 31.19 3.95 44.58
C ASN A 267 32.65 4.39 44.66
N LEU A 268 33.28 4.73 43.53
CA LEU A 268 34.62 5.30 43.51
C LEU A 268 34.67 6.61 44.31
N ARG A 269 33.71 7.53 44.12
CA ARG A 269 33.63 8.75 44.94
C ARG A 269 33.53 8.44 46.44
N LYS A 270 32.75 7.43 46.85
CA LYS A 270 32.62 7.00 48.25
C LYS A 270 33.89 6.38 48.82
N GLU A 271 34.62 5.57 48.03
CA GLU A 271 35.93 5.03 48.39
C GLU A 271 36.96 6.15 48.60
N PHE A 272 37.01 7.15 47.70
CA PHE A 272 37.85 8.33 47.90
C PHE A 272 37.47 9.15 49.14
N HIS A 273 36.18 9.20 49.53
CA HIS A 273 35.76 9.90 50.75
C HIS A 273 36.02 9.11 52.04
N LYS A 274 36.06 7.77 51.98
CA LYS A 274 36.43 6.93 53.13
C LYS A 274 37.94 6.77 53.31
N GLY A 275 38.71 7.00 52.24
CA GLY A 275 40.17 6.85 52.23
C GLY A 275 40.99 8.12 52.49
N THR A 276 40.38 9.30 52.66
CA THR A 276 41.12 10.54 52.90
C THR A 276 40.86 11.12 54.28
N GLY A 277 41.51 10.54 55.28
CA GLY A 277 42.44 11.36 56.06
C GLY A 277 43.71 11.54 55.24
N CYS A 278 44.06 12.78 54.92
CA CYS A 278 45.33 13.22 54.33
C CYS A 278 45.60 13.03 52.81
N MET A 279 46.16 14.13 52.26
CA MET A 279 46.91 14.32 51.02
C MET A 279 46.13 14.43 49.71
N ALA A 280 45.81 15.69 49.37
CA ALA A 280 45.63 16.14 48.01
C ALA A 280 46.86 15.78 47.15
N ARG A 281 46.73 14.77 46.28
CA ARG A 281 47.60 14.61 45.11
C ARG A 281 46.79 14.92 43.86
N ARG A 282 47.31 15.84 43.05
CA ARG A 282 46.80 16.21 41.73
C ARG A 282 46.67 14.95 40.88
N VAL A 283 45.48 14.72 40.34
CA VAL A 283 45.26 13.76 39.26
C VAL A 283 45.88 14.35 37.99
N PRO A 284 46.72 13.63 37.24
CA PRO A 284 47.19 14.10 35.95
C PRO A 284 46.02 14.14 34.96
N GLU A 285 45.88 15.26 34.25
CA GLU A 285 44.96 15.41 33.12
C GLU A 285 45.25 14.32 32.09
N ILE A 286 44.33 13.36 31.97
CA ILE A 286 44.33 12.43 30.83
C ILE A 286 43.94 13.28 29.63
N GLN A 287 44.92 13.59 28.78
CA GLN A 287 44.69 14.14 27.46
C GLN A 287 43.82 13.16 26.69
N THR A 288 42.53 13.45 26.57
CA THR A 288 41.65 12.80 25.61
C THR A 288 42.24 13.03 24.23
N SER A 289 42.74 11.96 23.62
CA SER A 289 43.33 11.97 22.29
C SER A 289 42.35 12.55 21.27
N ARG A 290 42.91 13.23 20.27
CA ARG A 290 42.21 13.91 19.14
C ARG A 290 41.19 13.04 18.37
N GLU A 291 41.13 11.74 18.62
CA GLU A 291 40.28 10.76 17.93
C GLU A 291 38.80 10.87 18.34
N ASP A 292 38.48 11.30 19.57
CA ASP A 292 37.09 11.43 20.03
C ASP A 292 36.37 12.65 19.44
N ILE A 293 37.12 13.67 19.00
CA ILE A 293 36.57 14.89 18.36
C ILE A 293 36.18 14.62 16.90
N GLU A 294 36.82 13.66 16.22
CA GLU A 294 36.42 13.25 14.88
C GLU A 294 35.13 12.43 14.87
N ALA A 295 34.91 11.58 15.88
CA ALA A 295 33.65 10.84 16.03
C ALA A 295 32.44 11.79 16.19
N GLY A 296 32.56 12.88 16.95
CA GLY A 296 31.52 13.91 17.07
C GLY A 296 31.20 14.64 15.76
N LYS A 297 32.22 14.87 14.91
CA LYS A 297 32.03 15.49 13.58
C LYS A 297 31.35 14.56 12.59
N THR A 298 31.63 13.25 12.65
CA THR A 298 30.93 12.26 11.81
C THR A 298 29.45 12.13 12.16
N PHE A 299 29.07 12.26 13.44
CA PHE A 299 27.68 12.27 13.87
C PHE A 299 26.89 13.49 13.35
N SER A 300 27.49 14.69 13.44
CA SER A 300 26.87 15.92 12.92
C SER A 300 26.68 15.88 11.39
N ASN A 301 27.63 15.30 10.65
CA ASN A 301 27.49 15.10 9.21
C ASN A 301 26.42 14.06 8.86
N ARG A 302 26.27 13.00 9.67
CA ARG A 302 25.23 11.98 9.48
C ARG A 302 23.82 12.53 9.74
N GLU A 303 23.65 13.39 10.75
CA GLU A 303 22.38 14.08 11.01
C GLU A 303 22.00 15.07 9.90
N ARG A 304 22.98 15.79 9.32
CA ARG A 304 22.72 16.64 8.14
C ARG A 304 22.28 15.81 6.94
N LEU A 305 22.95 14.69 6.68
CA LEU A 305 22.60 13.80 5.57
C LEU A 305 21.19 13.19 5.74
N ILE A 306 20.79 12.87 6.98
CA ILE A 306 19.44 12.38 7.29
C ILE A 306 18.40 13.48 7.09
N LYS A 307 18.67 14.73 7.49
CA LYS A 307 17.77 15.87 7.26
C LYS A 307 17.61 16.18 5.77
N ASP A 308 18.69 16.16 5.00
CA ASP A 308 18.66 16.40 3.54
C ASP A 308 17.90 15.28 2.80
N ASN A 309 18.08 14.02 3.21
CA ASN A 309 17.30 12.92 2.65
C ASN A 309 15.82 13.00 3.04
N ARG A 310 15.47 13.46 4.25
CA ARG A 310 14.08 13.69 4.67
C ARG A 310 13.41 14.77 3.82
N HIS A 311 14.12 15.85 3.50
CA HIS A 311 13.61 16.89 2.61
C HIS A 311 13.44 16.41 1.16
N LYS A 312 14.39 15.64 0.62
CA LYS A 312 14.26 15.05 -0.72
C LYS A 312 13.09 14.07 -0.83
N VAL A 313 12.88 13.23 0.18
CA VAL A 313 11.74 12.29 0.24
C VAL A 313 10.42 13.05 0.34
N ASN A 314 10.31 14.05 1.22
CA ASN A 314 9.10 14.86 1.36
C ASN A 314 8.79 15.67 0.08
N HIS A 315 9.82 16.18 -0.61
CA HIS A 315 9.67 16.87 -1.89
C HIS A 315 9.19 15.91 -3.00
N ALA A 316 9.69 14.67 -3.03
CA ALA A 316 9.24 13.64 -3.97
C ALA A 316 7.77 13.21 -3.72
N PHE A 317 7.34 13.14 -2.45
CA PHE A 317 5.95 12.88 -2.09
C PHE A 317 5.02 14.05 -2.46
N SER A 318 5.47 15.29 -2.30
CA SER A 318 4.74 16.49 -2.70
C SER A 318 4.55 16.56 -4.23
N MET A 319 5.62 16.31 -4.99
CA MET A 319 5.56 16.21 -6.46
C MET A 319 4.57 15.11 -6.90
N LYS A 320 4.61 13.91 -6.30
CA LYS A 320 3.67 12.82 -6.62
C LYS A 320 2.21 13.17 -6.32
N ARG A 321 1.92 13.96 -5.28
CA ARG A 321 0.58 14.47 -5.02
C ARG A 321 0.12 15.44 -6.11
N ASN A 322 0.97 16.37 -6.53
CA ASN A 322 0.62 17.33 -7.58
C ASN A 322 0.42 16.67 -8.95
N TYR A 323 1.24 15.66 -9.30
CA TYR A 323 1.03 14.89 -10.53
C TYR A 323 -0.22 14.00 -10.51
N LYS A 324 -0.65 13.54 -9.33
CA LYS A 324 -1.88 12.76 -9.18
C LYS A 324 -3.14 13.63 -9.26
N VAL A 325 -3.06 14.90 -8.85
CA VAL A 325 -4.15 15.87 -9.03
C VAL A 325 -4.27 16.31 -10.50
N LEU A 326 -3.15 16.46 -11.22
CA LEU A 326 -3.13 16.81 -12.64
C LEU A 326 -3.54 15.70 -13.62
N MET A 327 -3.56 14.42 -13.19
CA MET A 327 -4.03 13.30 -14.02
C MET A 327 -5.51 12.94 -13.79
N VAL A 328 -6.17 13.58 -12.83
CA VAL A 328 -7.58 13.34 -12.47
C VAL A 328 -8.49 14.50 -12.92
N ALA A 329 -7.91 15.61 -13.37
CA ALA A 329 -8.58 16.63 -14.19
C ALA A 329 -8.28 16.35 -15.68
#